data_AF-A0A382EKV9-F1
#
_entry.id   AF-A0A382EKV9-F1
#
_cell.length_a   1.000
_cell.length_b   1.000
_cell.length_c   1.000
_cell.angle_alpha   90.00
_cell.angle_beta   90.00
_cell.angle_gamma   90.00
#
_symmetry.space_group_name_H-M   'P 1'
#
loop_
_entity.id
_entity.type
_entity.pdbx_description
1 polymer ?
#
loop_
_entity_poly.entity_id
_entity_poly.type
_entity_poly.pdbx_seq_one_letter_code
_entity_poly.pdbx_strand_id
1 'polypeptide(L)'
;MSTRWAMLLAGAAIVYTSCGGENSLPTTPISTWRGIVIADENRCEPYDSNDYSYPQSVEDEIISLLGGIYSPYTGECFSSKSATDIEHMVARSEAHDSGLCAADDATRLNFSRDLDNLTLASPHLNRNQKGAKDAADWLPDRNRCWFAATIITVRRKYSLT
;
A
#
# COMPACT_ATOMS: atom_id res chain seq x y z
N MET A 1 -18.29 27.87 -72.81
CA MET A 1 -16.92 28.10 -72.31
C MET A 1 -16.70 27.20 -71.10
N SER A 2 -15.64 26.40 -71.13
CA SER A 2 -14.92 25.71 -70.03
C SER A 2 -15.68 24.92 -68.96
N THR A 3 -15.26 23.74 -68.50
CA THR A 3 -14.41 22.65 -69.01
C THR A 3 -14.79 21.47 -68.09
N ARG A 4 -14.88 20.26 -68.64
CA ARG A 4 -15.10 19.00 -67.89
C ARG A 4 -13.84 18.61 -67.11
N TRP A 5 -13.99 17.87 -66.01
CA TRP A 5 -13.31 16.57 -65.81
C TRP A 5 -14.21 15.63 -64.99
N ALA A 6 -14.30 14.40 -65.48
CA ALA A 6 -14.95 13.24 -64.89
C ALA A 6 -13.91 12.12 -64.75
N MET A 7 -14.05 11.28 -63.73
CA MET A 7 -13.86 9.81 -63.69
C MET A 7 -13.53 9.41 -62.24
N LEU A 8 -14.42 8.76 -61.45
CA LEU A 8 -14.95 7.38 -61.48
C LEU A 8 -13.93 6.28 -61.13
N LEU A 9 -14.11 5.66 -59.95
CA LEU A 9 -14.37 4.22 -59.69
C LEU A 9 -14.00 3.90 -58.22
N ALA A 10 -14.99 3.64 -57.35
CA ALA A 10 -15.50 2.31 -56.98
C ALA A 10 -14.59 1.54 -56.00
N GLY A 11 -15.07 1.35 -54.77
CA GLY A 11 -14.44 0.49 -53.76
C GLY A 11 -15.27 0.47 -52.48
N ALA A 12 -16.13 -0.53 -52.35
CA ALA A 12 -16.92 -0.79 -51.16
C ALA A 12 -16.02 -1.05 -49.95
N ALA A 13 -16.23 -0.32 -48.85
CA ALA A 13 -15.73 -0.71 -47.54
C ALA A 13 -16.88 -1.30 -46.74
N ILE A 14 -16.75 -2.59 -46.49
CA ILE A 14 -17.68 -3.52 -45.87
C ILE A 14 -17.94 -3.10 -44.42
N VAL A 15 -19.21 -2.91 -44.06
CA VAL A 15 -19.64 -2.84 -42.66
C VAL A 15 -19.61 -4.26 -42.10
N TYR A 16 -18.56 -4.61 -41.36
CA TYR A 16 -18.58 -5.81 -40.54
C TYR A 16 -19.43 -5.53 -39.29
N THR A 17 -20.66 -6.05 -39.30
CA THR A 17 -21.45 -6.20 -38.08
C THR A 17 -21.00 -7.51 -37.44
N SER A 18 -20.09 -7.45 -36.47
CA SER A 18 -19.84 -8.59 -35.57
C SER A 18 -20.66 -8.42 -34.31
N CYS A 19 -21.64 -9.30 -34.12
CA CYS A 19 -22.21 -9.57 -32.81
C CYS A 19 -21.13 -10.20 -31.93
N GLY A 20 -20.83 -9.61 -30.77
CA GLY A 20 -20.01 -10.28 -29.76
C GLY A 20 -19.23 -9.34 -28.85
N GLY A 21 -19.59 -9.37 -27.57
CA GLY A 21 -18.71 -9.07 -26.44
C GLY A 21 -18.49 -7.59 -26.17
N GLU A 22 -19.17 -7.08 -25.14
CA GLU A 22 -18.62 -5.98 -24.35
C GLU A 22 -17.30 -6.46 -23.75
N ASN A 23 -16.21 -6.29 -24.48
CA ASN A 23 -14.89 -6.27 -23.87
C ASN A 23 -14.85 -4.97 -23.05
N SER A 24 -15.30 -5.05 -21.80
CA SER A 24 -14.85 -4.13 -20.77
C SER A 24 -13.34 -4.31 -20.70
N LEU A 25 -12.62 -3.50 -21.47
CA LEU A 25 -11.21 -3.23 -21.22
C LEU A 25 -11.12 -2.91 -19.72
N PRO A 26 -10.26 -3.58 -18.94
CA PRO A 26 -10.03 -3.13 -17.58
C PRO A 26 -9.48 -1.71 -17.69
N THR A 27 -10.31 -0.73 -17.35
CA THR A 27 -9.89 0.65 -17.15
C THR A 27 -9.17 0.69 -15.82
N THR A 28 -7.97 0.13 -15.75
CA THR A 28 -7.05 0.43 -14.65
C THR A 28 -6.44 1.78 -14.98
N PRO A 29 -6.78 2.87 -14.29
CA PRO A 29 -5.98 4.07 -14.38
C PRO A 29 -4.58 3.69 -13.87
N ILE A 30 -3.60 3.62 -14.76
CA ILE A 30 -2.19 3.41 -14.40
C ILE A 30 -1.62 4.73 -13.88
N SER A 31 -2.35 5.42 -13.00
CA SER A 31 -1.83 6.60 -12.33
C SER A 31 -0.79 6.12 -11.34
N THR A 32 0.46 6.37 -11.69
CA THR A 32 1.54 6.19 -10.74
C THR A 32 1.75 7.51 -10.00
N TRP A 33 1.83 7.43 -8.68
CA TRP A 33 2.21 8.57 -7.86
C TRP A 33 3.53 8.26 -7.18
N ARG A 34 4.57 9.02 -7.55
CA ARG A 34 5.94 8.81 -7.05
C ARG A 34 6.34 7.32 -7.18
N GLY A 35 6.03 6.66 -8.31
CA GLY A 35 6.41 5.26 -8.55
C GLY A 35 5.63 4.22 -7.75
N ILE A 36 4.54 4.61 -7.06
CA ILE A 36 3.55 3.70 -6.48
C ILE A 36 2.39 3.64 -7.47
N VAL A 37 1.91 2.44 -7.79
CA VAL A 37 0.66 2.26 -8.55
C VAL A 37 -0.48 2.64 -7.62
N ILE A 38 -1.37 3.53 -8.02
CA ILE A 38 -2.56 3.84 -7.23
C ILE A 38 -3.69 2.94 -7.70
N ALA A 39 -4.16 2.05 -6.83
CA ALA A 39 -5.30 1.18 -7.11
C ALA A 39 -6.24 1.08 -5.90
N ASP A 40 -7.46 0.59 -6.14
CA ASP A 40 -8.36 0.23 -5.05
C ASP A 40 -7.79 -0.98 -4.30
N GLU A 41 -7.92 -0.98 -2.97
CA GLU A 41 -7.55 -2.12 -2.13
C GLU A 41 -8.33 -3.38 -2.54
N ASN A 42 -7.63 -4.50 -2.64
CA ASN A 42 -8.19 -5.77 -3.07
C ASN A 42 -7.64 -6.94 -2.26
N ARG A 43 -8.39 -7.36 -1.25
CA ARG A 43 -8.13 -8.56 -0.45
C ARG A 43 -8.34 -9.83 -1.28
N CYS A 44 -7.28 -10.33 -1.92
CA CYS A 44 -7.34 -11.48 -2.81
C CYS A 44 -7.36 -12.85 -2.11
N GLU A 45 -7.07 -12.91 -0.80
CA GLU A 45 -7.29 -14.07 0.06
C GLU A 45 -7.66 -13.62 1.49
N PRO A 46 -8.22 -14.50 2.35
CA PRO A 46 -8.50 -14.12 3.73
C PRO A 46 -7.21 -13.78 4.50
N TYR A 47 -7.22 -12.65 5.21
CA TYR A 47 -6.10 -12.26 6.08
C TYR A 47 -5.96 -13.22 7.27
N ASP A 48 -4.77 -13.80 7.44
CA ASP A 48 -4.31 -14.42 8.68
C ASP A 48 -3.09 -13.66 9.22
N SER A 49 -3.17 -13.25 10.48
CA SER A 49 -2.06 -12.60 11.17
C SER A 49 -0.82 -13.50 11.36
N ASN A 50 -0.99 -14.82 11.30
CA ASN A 50 0.09 -15.80 11.43
C ASN A 50 1.07 -15.75 10.25
N ASP A 51 0.61 -15.36 9.06
CA ASP A 51 1.42 -15.18 7.86
C ASP A 51 2.44 -14.04 8.00
N TYR A 52 2.26 -13.21 9.01
CA TYR A 52 3.07 -12.04 9.32
C TYR A 52 3.67 -12.12 10.72
N SER A 53 4.17 -13.30 11.09
CA SER A 53 4.87 -13.51 12.35
C SER A 53 6.25 -12.82 12.35
N TYR A 54 6.70 -12.39 13.53
CA TYR A 54 8.02 -11.81 13.77
C TYR A 54 8.47 -12.12 15.21
N PRO A 55 9.78 -12.24 15.47
CA PRO A 55 10.27 -12.49 16.82
C PRO A 55 10.14 -11.25 17.70
N GLN A 56 9.82 -11.43 18.98
CA GLN A 56 9.74 -10.31 19.93
C GLN A 56 11.07 -9.56 20.08
N SER A 57 12.21 -10.18 19.75
CA SER A 57 13.53 -9.54 19.79
C SER A 57 13.64 -8.31 18.88
N VAL A 58 12.78 -8.18 17.87
CA VAL A 58 12.74 -6.97 17.02
C VAL A 58 12.43 -5.71 17.82
N GLU A 59 11.74 -5.84 18.97
CA GLU A 59 11.45 -4.72 19.86
C GLU A 59 12.74 -4.05 20.37
N ASP A 60 13.77 -4.84 20.67
CA ASP A 60 15.07 -4.33 21.12
C ASP A 60 15.78 -3.55 20.02
N GLU A 61 15.66 -3.99 18.77
CA GLU A 61 16.22 -3.32 17.61
C GLU A 61 15.50 -1.97 17.36
N ILE A 62 14.17 -1.95 17.48
CA ILE A 62 13.37 -0.71 17.37
C ILE A 62 13.77 0.27 18.47
N ILE A 63 13.88 -0.18 19.74
CA ILE A 63 14.30 0.67 20.86
C ILE A 63 15.69 1.25 20.63
N SER A 64 16.63 0.45 20.12
CA SER A 64 17.97 0.88 19.77
C SER A 64 17.96 1.98 18.70
N LEU A 65 17.18 1.80 17.63
CA LEU A 65 17.04 2.77 16.54
C LEU A 65 16.40 4.08 17.00
N LEU A 66 15.41 4.01 17.89
CA LEU A 66 14.73 5.19 18.44
C LEU A 66 15.52 5.87 19.57
N GLY A 67 16.57 5.24 20.08
CA GLY A 67 17.35 5.72 21.22
C GLY A 67 16.62 5.61 22.57
N GLY A 68 15.57 4.79 22.65
CA GLY A 68 14.74 4.62 23.84
C GLY A 68 13.35 4.06 23.55
N ILE A 69 12.55 3.84 24.60
CA ILE A 69 11.15 3.43 24.47
C ILE A 69 10.32 4.68 24.24
N TYR A 70 10.13 5.03 22.98
CA TYR A 70 9.59 6.32 22.54
C TYR A 70 8.62 6.12 21.40
N SER A 71 7.49 6.83 21.39
CA SER A 71 6.57 6.85 20.25
C SER A 71 6.79 8.09 19.38
N PRO A 72 7.25 7.94 18.12
CA PRO A 72 7.32 9.06 17.18
C PRO A 72 5.96 9.68 16.86
N TYR A 73 4.86 8.94 17.04
CA TYR A 73 3.52 9.47 16.75
C TYR A 73 3.08 10.55 17.73
N THR A 74 3.40 10.39 19.01
CA THR A 74 2.92 11.27 20.10
C THR A 74 4.02 12.11 20.73
N GLY A 75 5.29 11.70 20.57
CA GLY A 75 6.43 12.27 21.28
C GLY A 75 6.58 11.75 22.71
N GLU A 76 5.81 10.73 23.09
CA GLU A 76 5.80 10.16 24.44
C GLU A 76 6.99 9.21 24.66
N CYS A 77 7.64 9.33 25.81
CA CYS A 77 8.60 8.35 26.31
C CYS A 77 7.92 7.45 27.35
N PHE A 78 8.17 6.14 27.25
CA PHE A 78 7.60 5.14 28.15
C PHE A 78 8.65 4.60 29.11
N SER A 79 8.20 4.18 30.30
CA SER A 79 9.10 3.64 31.33
C SER A 79 9.51 2.18 31.08
N SER A 80 8.76 1.43 30.27
CA SER A 80 8.99 0.00 30.04
C SER A 80 8.36 -0.48 28.73
N LYS A 81 8.87 -1.61 28.20
CA LYS A 81 8.35 -2.27 26.98
C LYS A 81 6.88 -2.67 27.10
N SER A 82 6.47 -3.07 28.31
CA SER A 82 5.08 -3.46 28.59
C SER A 82 4.06 -2.33 28.43
N ALA A 83 4.50 -1.07 28.32
CA ALA A 83 3.63 0.08 28.08
C ALA A 83 3.44 0.39 26.59
N THR A 84 4.12 -0.33 25.70
CA THR A 84 4.09 -0.13 24.25
C THR A 84 3.71 -1.40 23.51
N ASP A 85 3.25 -1.22 22.27
CA ASP A 85 3.19 -2.25 21.25
C ASP A 85 4.20 -1.94 20.14
N ILE A 86 4.70 -2.98 19.48
CA ILE A 86 5.31 -2.85 18.16
C ILE A 86 4.23 -2.46 17.15
N GLU A 87 4.50 -1.41 16.41
CA GLU A 87 3.56 -0.78 15.50
C GLU A 87 4.08 -0.85 14.07
N HIS A 88 3.26 -1.37 13.15
CA HIS A 88 3.53 -1.36 11.72
C HIS A 88 2.94 -0.09 11.09
N MET A 89 3.80 0.82 10.64
CA MET A 89 3.37 2.10 10.05
C MET A 89 2.42 1.87 8.87
N VAL A 90 2.81 1.02 7.91
CA VAL A 90 1.92 0.34 6.96
C VAL A 90 1.41 -0.92 7.67
N ALA A 91 0.13 -0.95 8.04
CA ALA A 91 -0.42 -2.04 8.86
C ALA A 91 -0.42 -3.38 8.10
N ARG A 92 -0.24 -4.49 8.81
CA ARG A 92 -0.15 -5.83 8.18
C ARG A 92 -1.39 -6.19 7.35
N SER A 93 -2.59 -5.93 7.86
CA SER A 93 -3.83 -6.20 7.13
C SER A 93 -4.07 -5.23 5.98
N GLU A 94 -3.62 -3.98 6.11
CA GLU A 94 -3.71 -2.98 5.03
C GLU A 94 -2.75 -3.36 3.90
N ALA A 95 -1.50 -3.70 4.21
CA ALA A 95 -0.55 -4.19 3.21
C ALA A 95 -1.02 -5.48 2.52
N HIS A 96 -1.75 -6.34 3.24
CA HIS A 96 -2.40 -7.52 2.67
C HIS A 96 -3.40 -7.12 1.58
N ASP A 97 -4.25 -6.14 1.87
CA ASP A 97 -5.28 -5.64 0.95
C ASP A 97 -4.67 -4.82 -0.20
N SER A 98 -3.50 -4.21 0.03
CA SER A 98 -2.73 -3.44 -0.94
C SER A 98 -1.71 -4.27 -1.74
N GLY A 99 -1.81 -5.61 -1.73
CA GLY A 99 -1.07 -6.49 -2.64
C GLY A 99 -0.31 -7.66 -1.99
N LEU A 100 -0.06 -7.64 -0.67
CA LEU A 100 0.64 -8.76 -0.02
C LEU A 100 -0.20 -10.05 0.05
N CYS A 101 -1.51 -9.98 -0.17
CA CYS A 101 -2.36 -11.16 -0.33
C CYS A 101 -1.90 -12.08 -1.49
N ALA A 102 -1.18 -11.54 -2.49
CA ALA A 102 -0.64 -12.31 -3.62
C ALA A 102 0.87 -12.60 -3.47
N ALA A 103 1.52 -12.06 -2.44
CA ALA A 103 2.94 -12.26 -2.19
C ALA A 103 3.22 -13.63 -1.56
N ASP A 104 4.45 -14.12 -1.71
CA ASP A 104 4.89 -15.35 -1.04
C ASP A 104 5.12 -15.15 0.47
N ASP A 105 5.14 -16.26 1.21
CA ASP A 105 5.35 -16.29 2.66
C ASP A 105 6.63 -15.56 3.08
N ALA A 106 7.71 -15.73 2.31
CA ALA A 106 8.98 -15.09 2.59
C ALA A 106 8.87 -13.56 2.56
N THR A 107 8.13 -13.01 1.60
CA THR A 107 7.86 -11.58 1.49
C THR A 107 7.01 -11.07 2.65
N ARG A 108 5.95 -11.80 3.03
CA ARG A 108 5.10 -11.43 4.19
C ARG A 108 5.87 -11.44 5.51
N LEU A 109 6.72 -12.44 5.70
CA LEU A 109 7.60 -12.53 6.87
C LEU A 109 8.73 -11.50 6.85
N ASN A 110 9.17 -11.04 5.68
CA ASN A 110 10.12 -9.93 5.58
C ASN A 110 9.44 -8.60 5.89
N PHE A 111 8.21 -8.39 5.40
CA PHE A 111 7.39 -7.21 5.72
C PHE A 111 7.11 -7.10 7.22
N SER A 112 6.79 -8.23 7.87
CA SER A 112 6.42 -8.25 9.29
C SER A 112 7.57 -7.84 10.22
N ARG A 113 8.82 -8.09 9.84
CA ARG A 113 10.04 -7.80 10.62
C ARG A 113 10.81 -6.56 10.13
N ASP A 114 10.28 -5.83 9.15
CA ASP A 114 10.99 -4.73 8.52
C ASP A 114 11.15 -3.53 9.45
N LEU A 115 12.36 -3.27 9.93
CA LEU A 115 12.66 -2.14 10.81
C LEU A 115 12.31 -0.77 10.18
N ASP A 116 12.30 -0.67 8.84
CA ASP A 116 11.87 0.56 8.16
C ASP A 116 10.36 0.79 8.29
N ASN A 117 9.58 -0.25 8.55
CA ASN A 117 8.12 -0.21 8.72
C ASN A 117 7.69 -0.27 10.20
N LEU A 118 8.63 -0.42 11.14
CA LEU A 118 8.32 -0.66 12.55
C LEU A 118 8.62 0.55 13.44
N THR A 119 7.76 0.76 14.43
CA THR A 119 7.95 1.75 15.49
C THR A 119 7.28 1.31 16.80
N LEU A 120 7.24 2.17 17.81
CA LEU A 120 6.52 1.93 19.05
C LEU A 120 5.36 2.91 19.21
N ALA A 121 4.27 2.42 19.79
CA ALA A 121 3.12 3.24 20.17
C ALA A 121 2.44 2.68 21.42
N SER A 122 1.64 3.49 22.10
CA SER A 122 0.80 2.97 23.18
C SER A 122 -0.24 1.99 22.62
N PRO A 123 -0.63 0.95 23.38
CA PRO A 123 -1.62 -0.02 22.93
C PRO A 123 -2.95 0.60 22.49
N HIS A 124 -3.38 1.67 23.16
CA HIS A 124 -4.62 2.35 22.78
C HIS A 124 -4.51 3.01 21.39
N LEU A 125 -3.41 3.70 21.12
CA LEU A 125 -3.17 4.36 19.84
C LEU A 125 -3.04 3.34 18.71
N ASN A 126 -2.15 2.35 18.87
CA ASN A 126 -1.92 1.30 17.88
C ASN A 126 -3.24 0.58 17.54
N ARG A 127 -3.93 0.04 18.55
CA ARG A 127 -5.05 -0.89 18.31
C ARG A 127 -6.39 -0.20 18.00
N ASN A 128 -6.65 0.98 18.55
CA ASN A 128 -7.99 1.61 18.48
C ASN A 128 -8.01 2.90 17.66
N GLN A 129 -6.95 3.70 17.69
CA GLN A 129 -6.92 4.97 16.96
C GLN A 129 -6.43 4.77 15.53
N LYS A 130 -5.26 4.18 15.36
CA LYS A 130 -4.72 3.85 14.03
C LYS A 130 -5.37 2.57 13.51
N GLY A 131 -5.10 1.43 14.14
CA GLY A 131 -5.54 0.12 13.69
C GLY A 131 -5.01 -0.20 12.29
N ALA A 132 -5.89 -0.72 11.44
CA ALA A 132 -5.61 -1.04 10.04
C ALA A 132 -5.74 0.15 9.07
N LYS A 133 -5.97 1.37 9.57
CA LYS A 133 -6.15 2.55 8.70
C LYS A 133 -4.88 2.86 7.93
N ASP A 134 -5.05 3.28 6.69
CA ASP A 134 -3.98 3.79 5.85
C ASP A 134 -3.66 5.27 6.17
N ALA A 135 -2.78 5.87 5.38
CA ALA A 135 -2.38 7.26 5.56
C ALA A 135 -3.43 8.30 5.09
N ALA A 136 -4.46 7.87 4.35
CA ALA A 136 -5.59 8.73 3.98
C ALA A 136 -6.58 8.84 5.15
N ASP A 137 -6.77 7.73 5.89
CA ASP A 137 -7.72 7.65 7.00
C ASP A 137 -7.12 8.03 8.36
N TRP A 138 -5.80 7.93 8.52
CA TRP A 138 -5.14 8.26 9.78
C TRP A 138 -3.76 8.88 9.60
N LEU A 139 -3.47 9.92 10.39
CA LEU A 139 -2.16 10.54 10.49
C LEU A 139 -1.80 10.75 11.97
N PRO A 140 -0.51 10.62 12.33
CA PRO A 140 -0.08 10.90 13.70
C PRO A 140 -0.18 12.39 14.03
N ASP A 141 -0.28 12.70 15.32
CA ASP A 141 -0.28 14.09 15.81
C ASP A 141 1.08 14.77 15.62
N ARG A 142 2.17 14.00 15.75
CA ARG A 142 3.55 14.45 15.49
C ARG A 142 4.16 13.69 14.32
N ASN A 143 5.25 14.25 13.77
CA ASN A 143 6.08 13.58 12.78
C ASN A 143 5.35 13.11 11.50
N ARG A 144 4.30 13.85 11.08
CA ARG A 144 3.51 13.53 9.86
C ARG A 144 4.34 13.40 8.59
N CYS A 145 5.33 14.27 8.39
CA CYS A 145 6.21 14.20 7.22
C CYS A 145 7.07 12.94 7.21
N TRP A 146 7.58 12.54 8.39
CA TRP A 146 8.32 11.28 8.54
C TRP A 146 7.41 10.10 8.26
N PHE A 147 6.23 10.04 8.89
CA PHE A 147 5.25 8.98 8.66
C PHE A 147 4.90 8.84 7.18
N ALA A 148 4.52 9.94 6.51
CA ALA A 148 4.20 9.92 5.09
C ALA A 148 5.38 9.48 4.21
N ALA A 149 6.60 9.91 4.52
CA ALA A 149 7.80 9.49 3.79
C ALA A 149 8.07 7.99 3.98
N THR A 150 7.87 7.47 5.19
CA THR A 150 8.02 6.04 5.50
C THR A 150 6.97 5.21 4.76
N ILE A 151 5.69 5.59 4.79
CA ILE A 151 4.62 4.92 4.03
C ILE A 151 5.00 4.79 2.55
N ILE A 152 5.48 5.87 1.93
CA ILE A 152 5.90 5.85 0.52
C ILE A 152 7.07 4.89 0.29
N THR A 153 8.02 4.87 1.22
CA THR A 153 9.21 4.02 1.13
C THR A 153 8.84 2.56 1.23
N VAL A 154 8.02 2.20 2.23
CA VAL A 154 7.56 0.83 2.47
C VAL A 154 6.66 0.36 1.33
N ARG A 155 5.69 1.16 0.88
CA ARG A 155 4.83 0.79 -0.26
C ARG A 155 5.66 0.48 -1.50
N ARG A 156 6.69 1.27 -1.81
CA ARG A 156 7.60 0.97 -2.93
C ARG A 156 8.42 -0.30 -2.70
N LYS A 157 8.98 -0.48 -1.50
CA LYS A 157 9.82 -1.63 -1.14
C LYS A 157 9.09 -2.95 -1.34
N TYR A 158 7.79 -2.98 -1.07
CA TYR A 158 6.94 -4.17 -1.18
C TYR A 158 5.98 -4.17 -2.36
N SER A 159 6.11 -3.19 -3.28
CA SER A 159 5.23 -3.04 -4.45
C SER A 159 3.74 -3.00 -4.11
N LEU A 160 3.39 -2.33 -3.00
CA LEU A 160 2.01 -2.13 -2.58
C LEU A 160 1.32 -1.08 -3.46
N THR A 161 0.02 -1.24 -3.69
CA THR A 161 -0.80 -0.33 -4.53
C THR A 161 -1.64 0.66 -3.74
#